data_AF-A0A8S9I579-F1
#
_entry.id   AF-A0A8S9I579-F1
#
_cell.length_a   1.000
_cell.length_b   1.000
_cell.length_c   1.000
_cell.angle_alpha   90.00
_cell.angle_beta   90.00
_cell.angle_gamma   90.00
#
_symmetry.space_group_name_H-M   'P 1'
#
loop_
_entity.id
_entity.type
_entity.pdbx_description
1 polymer ?
#
loop_
_entity_poly.entity_id
_entity_poly.type
_entity_poly.pdbx_seq_one_letter_code
_entity_poly.pdbx_strand_id
1 'polypeptide(L)' 'MGSAPAQIPTSFGHELRACLRCRLVKTYDQFRDAGCENCPFFKMEEDHERIVEVTTPNFNG' A
#
# COMPACT_ATOMS: atom_id res chain seq x y z
N MET A 1 16.02 -14.72 2.11
CA MET A 1 14.56 -14.62 2.28
C MET A 1 14.05 -13.74 1.16
N GLY A 2 13.35 -14.31 0.17
CA GLY A 2 12.80 -13.51 -0.93
C GLY A 2 11.69 -12.61 -0.40
N SER A 3 11.72 -11.32 -0.74
CA SER A 3 10.61 -10.40 -0.45
C SER A 3 9.33 -10.99 -1.03
N ALA A 4 8.26 -11.02 -0.23
CA ALA A 4 6.97 -11.51 -0.71
C ALA A 4 6.55 -10.74 -1.98
N PRO A 5 5.93 -11.41 -2.97
CA PRO A 5 5.45 -10.72 -4.17
C PRO A 5 4.38 -9.70 -3.78
N ALA A 6 4.34 -8.58 -4.49
CA ALA A 6 3.33 -7.56 -4.28
C ALA A 6 1.91 -8.14 -4.45
N GLN A 7 1.05 -7.91 -3.46
CA GLN A 7 -0.31 -8.43 -3.49
C GLN A 7 -1.24 -7.58 -4.37
N ILE A 8 -2.17 -8.25 -5.06
CA ILE A 8 -3.26 -7.59 -5.79
C ILE A 8 -4.33 -7.08 -4.82
N PRO A 9 -5.10 -6.03 -5.19
CA PRO A 9 -6.23 -5.59 -4.39
C PRO A 9 -7.25 -6.71 -4.11
N THR A 10 -7.66 -6.85 -2.85
CA THR A 10 -8.69 -7.82 -2.44
C THR A 10 -10.12 -7.35 -2.69
N SER A 11 -10.31 -6.05 -2.92
CA SER A 11 -11.60 -5.41 -3.23
C SER A 11 -11.38 -4.21 -4.15
N PHE A 12 -12.40 -3.84 -4.91
CA PHE A 12 -12.39 -2.69 -5.82
C PHE A 12 -13.43 -1.67 -5.33
N GLY A 13 -12.98 -0.51 -4.82
CA GLY A 13 -13.86 0.50 -4.22
C GLY A 13 -13.08 1.69 -3.64
N HIS A 14 -13.74 2.48 -2.78
CA HIS A 14 -13.22 3.72 -2.18
C HIS A 14 -12.01 3.51 -1.24
N GLU A 15 -11.62 2.25 -1.03
CA GLU A 15 -10.54 1.85 -0.12
C GLU A 15 -9.22 1.63 -0.86
N LEU A 16 -9.22 1.73 -2.20
CA LEU A 16 -8.00 1.61 -3.00
C LEU A 16 -7.09 2.81 -2.80
N ARG A 17 -5.80 2.54 -2.67
CA ARG A 17 -4.75 3.55 -2.58
C ARG A 17 -3.58 3.15 -3.45
N ALA A 18 -2.92 4.14 -4.04
CA ALA A 18 -1.67 3.96 -4.76
C ALA A 18 -0.51 4.45 -3.91
N CYS A 19 0.54 3.63 -3.76
CA CYS A 19 1.79 4.08 -3.13
C CYS A 19 2.41 5.20 -3.96
N LEU A 20 2.72 6.34 -3.33
CA LEU A 20 3.28 7.50 -4.03
C LEU A 20 4.66 7.22 -4.62
N ARG A 21 5.41 6.28 -4.04
CA ARG A 21 6.76 5.91 -4.48
C ARG A 21 6.76 4.92 -5.65
N CYS A 22 6.16 3.74 -5.47
CA CYS A 22 6.27 2.63 -6.42
C CYS A 22 5.01 2.41 -7.27
N ARG A 23 3.94 3.17 -7.03
CA ARG A 23 2.64 3.08 -7.73
C ARG A 23 1.89 1.76 -7.55
N LEU A 24 2.33 0.89 -6.64
CA LEU A 24 1.57 -0.28 -6.24
C LEU A 24 0.19 0.14 -5.73
N VAL A 25 -0.87 -0.48 -6.26
CA VAL A 25 -2.25 -0.24 -5.86
C VAL A 25 -2.73 -1.42 -5.03
N LYS A 26 -3.17 -1.14 -3.80
CA LYS A 26 -3.72 -2.10 -2.83
C LYS A 26 -4.83 -1.41 -2.02
N THR A 27 -5.61 -2.16 -1.26
CA THR A 27 -6.54 -1.54 -0.31
C THR A 27 -5.79 -0.92 0.87
N TYR A 28 -6.42 0.03 1.57
CA TYR A 28 -5.90 0.59 2.82
C TYR A 28 -5.56 -0.51 3.83
N ASP A 29 -6.46 -1.47 4.03
CA ASP A 29 -6.23 -2.58 4.97
C ASP A 29 -5.06 -3.46 4.55
N GLN A 30 -4.84 -3.69 3.26
CA GLN A 30 -3.66 -4.44 2.80
C GLN A 30 -2.35 -3.66 3.00
N PHE A 31 -2.35 -2.33 2.93
CA PHE A 31 -1.20 -1.53 3.35
C PHE A 31 -1.01 -1.55 4.87
N ARG A 32 -2.10 -1.60 5.63
CA ARG A 32 -2.06 -1.68 7.08
C ARG A 32 -1.50 -3.00 7.58
N ASP A 33 -1.98 -4.10 7.01
CA ASP A 33 -1.67 -5.43 7.51
C ASP A 33 -0.32 -5.97 6.98
N ALA A 34 0.09 -5.58 5.77
CA ALA A 34 1.28 -6.11 5.10
C ALA A 34 2.25 -5.05 4.54
N GLY A 35 1.91 -3.77 4.64
CA GLY A 35 2.72 -2.69 4.10
C GLY A 35 2.82 -2.68 2.57
N CYS A 36 3.82 -1.95 2.08
CA CYS A 36 4.18 -1.87 0.67
C CYS A 36 5.42 -2.73 0.41
N GLU A 37 5.25 -3.81 -0.34
CA GLU A 37 6.30 -4.81 -0.62
C GLU A 37 7.48 -4.22 -1.41
N ASN A 38 7.22 -3.19 -2.20
CA ASN A 38 8.24 -2.47 -2.96
C ASN A 38 8.93 -1.35 -2.15
N CYS A 39 8.39 -0.99 -0.98
CA CYS A 39 8.85 0.14 -0.17
C CYS A 39 8.83 -0.18 1.34
N PRO A 40 9.56 -1.23 1.80
CA PRO A 40 9.54 -1.66 3.20
C PRO A 40 10.07 -0.61 4.19
N PHE A 41 10.84 0.37 3.70
CA PHE A 41 11.33 1.49 4.53
C PHE A 41 10.21 2.44 5.01
N PHE A 42 8.99 2.33 4.47
CA PHE A 42 7.84 3.04 5.01
C PHE A 42 7.30 2.44 6.31
N LYS A 43 7.61 1.18 6.64
CA LYS A 43 7.22 0.53 7.91
C LYS A 43 5.73 0.75 8.23
N MET A 44 4.89 0.61 7.21
CA MET A 44 3.45 0.90 7.29
C MET A 44 2.72 -0.05 8.24
N GLU A 45 3.29 -1.24 8.45
CA GLU A 45 2.85 -2.26 9.39
C GLU A 45 3.15 -1.92 10.87
N GLU A 46 4.10 -1.01 11.11
CA GLU A 46 4.44 -0.51 12.45
C GLU A 46 3.77 0.85 12.72
N ASP A 47 3.63 1.66 11.67
CA ASP A 47 3.11 3.03 11.72
C ASP A 47 2.02 3.24 10.66
N HIS A 48 0.77 3.00 11.10
CA HIS A 48 -0.39 3.07 10.23
C HIS A 48 -0.72 4.50 9.78
N GLU A 49 -0.28 5.53 10.52
CA GLU A 49 -0.51 6.93 10.17
C GLU A 49 0.24 7.28 8.87
N ARG A 50 1.44 6.71 8.67
CA ARG A 50 2.23 6.88 7.43
C ARG A 50 1.50 6.40 6.18
N ILE A 51 0.57 5.47 6.27
CA ILE A 51 -0.16 4.97 5.09
C ILE A 51 -0.83 6.14 4.39
N VAL A 52 -1.46 7.05 5.13
CA VAL A 52 -2.20 8.17 4.55
C VAL A 52 -1.25 9.22 3.95
N GLU A 53 -0.05 9.35 4.51
CA GLU A 53 0.98 10.31 4.06
C GLU A 53 1.68 9.87 2.76
N VAL A 54 1.92 8.55 2.62
CA VAL A 54 2.73 8.02 1.51
C VAL A 54 1.93 7.22 0.48
N THR A 55 0.59 7.23 0.60
CA THR A 55 -0.34 6.68 -0.38
C THR A 55 -1.50 7.64 -0.67
N THR A 56 -2.02 7.60 -1.90
CA THR A 56 -3.15 8.45 -2.34
C THR A 56 -4.34 7.60 -2.79
N PRO A 57 -5.59 7.95 -2.42
CA PRO A 57 -6.78 7.37 -3.04
C PRO A 57 -7.05 7.96 -4.44
N ASN A 58 -6.46 9.12 -4.75
CA ASN A 58 -6.61 9.80 -6.02
C ASN A 58 -5.50 9.36 -6.97
N PHE A 59 -5.80 8.40 -7.83
CA PHE A 59 -4.92 7.95 -8.91
C PHE A 59 -5.74 7.64 -10.16
N ASN A 60 -5.07 7.65 -11.32
CA ASN A 60 -5.64 7.28 -12.61
C ASN A 60 -4.79 6.16 -13.23
N GLY A 61 -5.45 5.22 -13.89
CA GLY A 61 -4.84 4.09 -14.59
C GLY A 61 -5.49 3.90 -15.95
#